data_AF-A0A6C0NVW1-F1
#
_entry.id   AF-A0A6C0NVW1-F1
#
_cell.length_a   1.000
_cell.length_b   1.000
_cell.length_c   1.000
_cell.angle_alpha   90.00
_cell.angle_beta   90.00
_cell.angle_gamma   90.00
#
_symmetry.space_group_name_H-M   'P 1'
#
loop_
_entity.id
_entity.type
_entity.pdbx_description
1 polymer ?
#
loop_
_entity_poly.entity_id
_entity_poly.type
_entity_poly.pdbx_seq_one_letter_code
_entity_poly.pdbx_strand_id
1 'polypeptide(L)' 'MPGDKIVGYKVMFKMGRFRMCIYMKQDYYEVWKFFRDERIRNVMVEEVELEASRFIGQE' A
#
# COMPACT_ATOMS: atom_id res chain seq x y z
N MET A 1 6.93 -10.64 21.61
CA MET A 1 5.97 -11.37 20.76
C MET A 1 6.42 -11.18 19.33
N PRO A 2 6.58 -12.24 18.52
CA PRO A 2 6.84 -12.05 17.08
C PRO A 2 5.73 -11.15 16.55
N GLY A 3 6.11 -10.01 15.96
CA GLY A 3 5.22 -8.89 15.70
C GLY A 3 3.98 -9.31 14.92
N ASP A 4 2.81 -8.82 15.33
CA ASP A 4 1.56 -9.09 14.66
C ASP A 4 1.69 -8.77 13.17
N LYS A 5 1.55 -9.82 12.37
CA LYS A 5 1.50 -9.69 10.92
C LYS A 5 0.07 -9.36 10.53
N ILE A 6 -0.06 -8.39 9.65
CA ILE A 6 -1.33 -8.00 9.08
C ILE A 6 -1.25 -8.10 7.56
N VAL A 7 -2.40 -8.39 6.95
CA VAL A 7 -2.57 -8.33 5.51
C VAL A 7 -2.87 -6.89 5.11
N GLY A 8 -2.21 -6.41 4.06
CA GLY A 8 -2.51 -5.13 3.46
C GLY A 8 -1.97 -5.06 2.04
N TYR A 9 -1.82 -3.85 1.51
CA TYR A 9 -1.48 -3.64 0.11
C TYR A 9 -0.17 -2.90 -0.05
N LYS A 10 0.72 -3.46 -0.86
CA LYS A 10 1.92 -2.79 -1.37
C LYS A 10 1.55 -2.11 -2.68
N VAL A 11 1.53 -0.78 -2.64
CA VAL A 11 1.27 0.09 -3.78
C VAL A 11 2.61 0.56 -4.35
N MET A 12 2.87 0.24 -5.62
CA MET A 12 4.10 0.58 -6.33
C MET A 12 3.83 1.59 -7.44
N PHE A 13 4.41 2.79 -7.30
CA PHE A 13 4.36 3.84 -8.31
C PHE A 13 5.59 3.76 -9.21
N LYS A 14 5.37 3.69 -10.53
CA LYS A 14 6.44 3.77 -11.53
C LYS A 14 6.55 5.21 -12.03
N MET A 15 7.60 5.91 -11.61
CA MET A 15 7.90 7.29 -12.03
C MET A 15 9.20 7.30 -12.85
N GLY A 16 9.12 6.83 -14.09
CA GLY A 16 10.29 6.70 -14.96
C GLY A 16 11.31 5.69 -14.41
N ARG A 17 12.50 6.18 -14.01
CA ARG A 17 13.56 5.35 -13.41
C ARG A 17 13.34 5.09 -11.91
N PHE A 18 12.47 5.85 -11.26
CA PHE A 18 12.21 5.73 -9.83
C PHE A 18 11.00 4.82 -9.55
N ARG A 19 11.12 4.03 -8.48
CA ARG A 19 10.04 3.18 -7.96
C ARG A 19 9.78 3.56 -6.52
N MET A 20 8.56 3.99 -6.21
CA MET A 20 8.14 4.25 -4.85
C MET A 20 7.20 3.14 -4.40
N CYS A 21 7.45 2.55 -3.23
CA CYS A 21 6.61 1.52 -2.62
C CYS A 21 5.98 2.09 -1.35
N ILE A 22 4.66 1.95 -1.22
CA ILE A 22 3.90 2.36 -0.04
C ILE A 22 3.12 1.14 0.43
N TYR A 23 3.25 0.81 1.71
CA TYR A 23 2.46 -0.25 2.33
C TYR A 23 1.27 0.39 3.04
N MET A 24 0.07 0.01 2.64
CA MET A 24 -1.18 0.55 3.16
C MET A 24 -1.99 -0.56 3.82
N LYS A 25 -2.60 -0.27 4.97
CA LYS A 25 -3.64 -1.14 5.53
C LYS A 25 -4.81 -1.23 4.56
N GLN A 26 -5.59 -2.31 4.67
CA GLN A 26 -6.74 -2.56 3.79
C GLN A 26 -7.74 -1.40 3.77
N ASP A 27 -8.12 -0.88 4.94
CA ASP A 27 -9.10 0.22 5.04
C ASP A 27 -8.61 1.49 4.34
N TYR A 28 -7.33 1.81 4.50
CA TYR A 28 -6.72 2.98 3.87
C TYR A 28 -6.59 2.82 2.35
N TYR A 29 -6.25 1.61 1.90
CA TYR A 29 -6.15 1.31 0.49
C TYR A 29 -7.50 1.42 -0.21
N GLU A 30 -8.59 0.91 0.37
CA GLU A 30 -9.92 0.99 -0.27
C GLU A 30 -10.40 2.45 -0.42
N VAL A 31 -10.11 3.31 0.56
CA VAL A 31 -10.37 4.77 0.44
C VAL A 31 -9.47 5.39 -0.64
N TRP A 32 -8.18 5.07 -0.65
CA TRP A 32 -7.24 5.61 -1.64
C TRP A 32 -7.53 5.16 -3.07
N LYS A 33 -7.93 3.90 -3.24
CA LYS A 33 -8.26 3.26 -4.53
C LYS A 33 -9.31 4.04 -5.30
N PHE A 34 -10.32 4.57 -4.62
CA PHE A 34 -11.33 5.45 -5.20
C PHE A 34 -10.70 6.64 -5.94
N PHE A 35 -9.77 7.36 -5.30
CA PHE A 35 -9.07 8.50 -5.90
C PHE A 35 -8.05 8.08 -6.97
N ARG A 36 -7.45 6.89 -6.83
CA ARG A 36 -6.49 6.36 -7.80
C ARG A 36 -7.14 6.03 -9.13
N ASP A 37 -8.28 5.35 -9.13
CA ASP A 37 -8.91 4.88 -10.37
C ASP A 37 -9.30 6.04 -11.32
N GLU A 38 -9.48 7.25 -10.78
CA GLU A 38 -9.73 8.46 -11.57
C GLU A 38 -8.46 9.11 -12.15
N ARG A 39 -7.31 9.02 -11.47
CA ARG A 39 -6.14 9.90 -11.76
C ARG A 39 -4.79 9.20 -11.96
N ILE A 40 -4.60 7.97 -11.46
CA ILE A 40 -3.28 7.32 -11.40
C ILE A 40 -3.32 5.94 -12.07
N ARG A 41 -2.89 5.89 -13.34
CA ARG A 41 -2.91 4.65 -14.15
C ARG A 41 -1.66 3.78 -14.01
N ASN A 42 -0.51 4.37 -13.67
CA ASN A 42 0.79 3.68 -13.61
C ASN A 42 1.14 3.22 -12.20
N VAL A 43 0.24 2.44 -11.58
CA VAL A 43 0.45 1.85 -10.26
C VAL A 43 0.28 0.34 -10.33
N MET A 44 1.12 -0.39 -9.59
CA MET A 44 0.98 -1.82 -9.38
C MET A 44 0.59 -2.04 -7.91
N VAL A 45 -0.35 -2.95 -7.67
CA VAL A 45 -0.82 -3.27 -6.32
C VAL A 45 -0.63 -4.76 -6.09
N GLU A 46 -0.12 -5.10 -4.91
CA GLU A 46 0.13 -6.46 -4.47
C GLU A 46 -0.37 -6.61 -3.03
N GLU A 47 -1.16 -7.64 -2.76
CA GLU A 47 -1.54 -7.99 -1.39
C GLU A 47 -0.35 -8.66 -0.70
N VAL A 48 0.01 -8.18 0.50
CA VAL A 48 1.18 -8.64 1.23
C VAL A 48 0.85 -8.84 2.70
N GLU A 49 1.45 -9.87 3.30
CA GLU A 49 1.40 -10.13 4.75
C GLU A 49 2.75 -9.71 5.36
N LEU A 50 2.74 -8.63 6.14
CA LEU A 50 3.94 -8.07 6.78
C LEU A 50 3.64 -7.65 8.22
N GLU A 51 4.68 -7.37 9.00
CA GLU A 51 4.52 -6.78 10.34
C GLU A 51 3.76 -5.46 10.27
N ALA A 52 2.84 -5.24 11.22
CA ALA A 52 2.00 -4.03 11.26
C ALA A 52 2.80 -2.72 11.22
N SER A 53 4.02 -2.70 11.76
CA SER A 53 4.95 -1.56 11.76
C SER A 53 5.40 -1.12 10.36
N ARG A 54 5.24 -1.97 9.33
CA ARG A 54 5.60 -1.66 7.94
C ARG A 54 4.52 -0.88 7.22
N PHE A 55 3.28 -0.89 7.72
CA PHE A 55 2.14 -0.24 7.08
C PHE A 55 1.97 1.20 7.57
N ILE A 56 1.68 2.10 6.63
CA ILE A 56 1.34 3.50 6.92
C ILE A 56 -0.14 3.58 7.33
N GLY A 57 -0.41 4.39 8.37
CA GLY A 57 -1.71 4.47 9.04
C GLY A 57 -1.61 3.97 10.47
N GLN A 58 -0.89 4.71 11.32
CA GLN A 58 -0.97 4.57 12.77
C GLN A 58 -2.12 5.44 13.28
N GLU A 59 -2.98 4.86 14.11
CA GLU A 59 -3.58 5.61 15.23
C GLU A 59 -2.58 5.59 16.39
#